data_AF-A0A7Y9N6M3-F1
#
_entry.id   AF-A0A7Y9N6M3-F1
#
_cell.length_a   1.000
_cell.length_b   1.000
_cell.length_c   1.000
_cell.angle_alpha   90.00
_cell.angle_beta   90.00
_cell.angle_gamma   90.00
#
_symmetry.space_group_name_H-M   'P 1'
#
loop_
_entity.id
_entity.type
_entity.pdbx_description
1 polymer ?
#
loop_
_entity_poly.entity_id
_entity_poly.type
_entity_poly.pdbx_seq_one_letter_code
_entity_poly.pdbx_strand_id
1 'polypeptide(L)' 'MTPLAPDDAQRQGAISALAFQLLGGRDAALDFLNTEDAVLSGRPIAVATQSEAGYASVEREIRARSVLPGARHGE' A
#
# COMPACT_ATOMS: atom_id res chain seq x y z
N MET A 1 -12.89 -6.49 17.80
CA MET A 1 -12.51 -5.74 16.57
C MET A 1 -13.53 -4.65 16.37
N THR A 2 -13.11 -3.40 16.53
CA THR A 2 -13.97 -2.26 16.15
C THR A 2 -13.95 -2.20 14.62
N PRO A 3 -15.11 -2.19 13.94
CA PRO A 3 -15.15 -2.03 12.49
C PRO A 3 -14.47 -0.71 12.10
N LEU A 4 -13.73 -0.72 10.99
CA LEU A 4 -13.12 0.49 10.44
C LEU A 4 -14.21 1.52 10.15
N ALA A 5 -13.90 2.81 10.30
CA ALA A 5 -14.79 3.85 9.82
C ALA A 5 -14.98 3.67 8.29
N PRO A 6 -16.15 4.04 7.74
CA PRO A 6 -16.43 3.83 6.31
C PRO A 6 -15.39 4.47 5.39
N ASP A 7 -14.86 5.63 5.78
CA ASP A 7 -13.82 6.33 5.02
C ASP A 7 -12.48 5.57 5.02
N ASP A 8 -12.08 5.06 6.19
CA ASP A 8 -10.89 4.22 6.34
C ASP A 8 -11.03 2.94 5.48
N ALA A 9 -12.20 2.31 5.51
CA ALA A 9 -12.46 1.08 4.75
C ALA A 9 -12.40 1.33 3.23
N GLN A 10 -12.92 2.48 2.78
CA GLN A 10 -12.83 2.91 1.40
C GLN A 10 -11.37 3.11 0.97
N ARG A 11 -10.55 3.79 1.77
CA ARG A 11 -9.11 3.99 1.50
C ARG A 11 -8.36 2.67 1.48
N GLN A 12 -8.64 1.78 2.43
CA GLN A 12 -8.04 0.45 2.49
C GLN A 12 -8.35 -0.35 1.21
N GLY A 13 -9.60 -0.36 0.77
CA GLY A 13 -10.01 -1.04 -0.45
C GLY A 13 -9.33 -0.46 -1.69
N ALA A 14 -9.32 0.87 -1.82
CA ALA A 14 -8.73 1.56 -2.96
C ALA A 14 -7.21 1.35 -3.04
N ILE A 15 -6.48 1.45 -1.92
CA ILE A 15 -5.03 1.26 -1.93
C ILE A 15 -4.65 -0.20 -2.17
N SER A 16 -5.45 -1.14 -1.66
CA SER A 16 -5.26 -2.57 -1.90
C SER A 16 -5.43 -2.90 -3.39
N ALA A 17 -6.51 -2.41 -3.99
CA ALA A 17 -6.77 -2.60 -5.42
C ALA A 17 -5.63 -2.04 -6.28
N LEU A 18 -5.17 -0.82 -5.98
CA LEU A 18 -4.07 -0.19 -6.71
C LEU A 18 -2.77 -1.01 -6.60
N ALA A 19 -2.41 -1.44 -5.39
CA ALA A 19 -1.21 -2.25 -5.16
C ALA A 19 -1.29 -3.58 -5.94
N PHE A 20 -2.44 -4.24 -5.96
CA PHE A 20 -2.65 -5.46 -6.75
C PHE A 20 -2.43 -5.26 -8.25
N GLN A 21 -2.86 -4.12 -8.78
CA GLN A 21 -2.73 -3.80 -10.19
C GLN A 21 -1.28 -3.44 -10.58
N LEU A 22 -0.53 -2.81 -9.68
CA LEU A 22 0.75 -2.18 -10.01
C LEU A 22 2.00 -2.93 -9.51
N LEU A 23 1.90 -3.75 -8.47
CA LEU A 23 3.06 -4.43 -7.85
C LEU A 23 3.25 -5.87 -8.29
N GLY A 24 2.61 -6.31 -9.38
CA GLY A 24 2.79 -7.66 -9.92
C GLY A 24 1.87 -8.73 -9.32
N GLY A 25 0.74 -8.32 -8.72
CA GLY A 25 -0.33 -9.22 -8.28
C GLY A 25 -0.52 -9.28 -6.77
N ARG A 26 -1.26 -10.31 -6.32
CA ARG A 26 -1.79 -10.39 -4.94
C ARG A 26 -0.70 -10.49 -3.88
N ASP A 27 0.28 -11.36 -4.09
CA ASP A 27 1.27 -11.67 -3.06
C ASP A 27 2.21 -10.49 -2.78
N ALA A 28 2.82 -9.94 -3.83
CA ALA A 28 3.70 -8.77 -3.73
C ALA A 28 2.99 -7.53 -3.18
N ALA A 29 1.71 -7.33 -3.53
CA ALA A 29 0.92 -6.25 -2.94
C ALA A 29 0.61 -6.48 -1.46
N LEU A 30 0.29 -7.71 -1.04
CA LEU A 30 0.06 -8.02 0.36
C LEU A 30 1.33 -7.86 1.19
N ASP A 31 2.46 -8.34 0.68
CA ASP A 31 3.77 -8.13 1.32
C ASP A 31 4.03 -6.63 1.52
N PHE A 32 3.98 -5.84 0.44
CA PHE A 32 4.18 -4.40 0.54
C PHE A 32 3.23 -3.74 1.54
N LEU A 33 1.93 -3.99 1.46
CA LEU A 33 0.93 -3.29 2.27
C LEU A 33 1.04 -3.61 3.78
N ASN A 34 1.54 -4.79 4.13
CA ASN A 34 1.59 -5.28 5.50
C ASN A 34 2.99 -5.24 6.13
N THR A 35 4.04 -5.08 5.32
CA THR A 35 5.41 -4.92 5.79
C THR A 35 5.71 -3.47 6.18
N GLU A 36 6.55 -3.27 7.18
CA GLU A 36 6.98 -1.93 7.57
C GLU A 36 7.79 -1.28 6.46
N ASP A 37 7.39 -0.07 6.09
CA ASP A 37 8.04 0.69 5.05
C ASP A 37 8.74 1.92 5.65
N ALA A 38 10.06 2.00 5.45
CA ALA A 38 10.87 3.07 6.01
C ALA A 38 10.57 4.45 5.38
N VAL A 39 10.15 4.48 4.11
CA VAL A 39 9.78 5.73 3.41
C VAL A 39 8.46 6.27 3.96
N LEU A 40 7.53 5.37 4.26
CA LEU A 40 6.21 5.71 4.80
C LEU A 40 6.17 5.77 6.33
N SER A 41 7.28 5.43 6.99
CA SER A 41 7.41 5.37 8.46
C SER A 41 6.32 4.51 9.11
N GLY A 42 5.97 3.38 8.50
CA GLY A 42 4.96 2.46 9.00
C GLY A 42 4.47 1.49 7.93
N ARG A 43 3.47 0.67 8.30
CA ARG A 43 2.84 -0.24 7.35
C ARG A 43 1.97 0.54 6.37
N PRO A 44 2.12 0.36 5.05
CA PRO A 44 1.39 1.16 4.08
C PRO A 44 -0.13 1.09 4.25
N ILE A 45 -0.70 -0.06 4.64
CA ILE A 45 -2.14 -0.17 4.90
C ILE A 45 -2.59 0.68 6.10
N ALA A 46 -1.76 0.76 7.15
CA ALA A 46 -2.04 1.60 8.31
C ALA A 46 -1.87 3.08 7.97
N VAL A 47 -0.83 3.44 7.21
CA VAL A 47 -0.59 4.84 6.79
C VAL A 47 -1.72 5.33 5.88
N ALA A 48 -2.15 4.52 4.91
CA ALA A 48 -3.19 4.89 3.95
C ALA A 48 -4.57 5.09 4.59
N THR A 49 -4.88 4.33 5.64
CA THR A 49 -6.18 4.40 6.32
C THR A 49 -6.25 5.57 7.30
N GLN A 50 -5.14 5.92 7.95
CA GLN A 50 -5.10 6.98 8.97
C GLN A 50 -5.47 8.38 8.46
N SER A 51 -5.18 8.73 7.20
CA SER A 51 -5.35 10.10 6.69
C SER A 51 -5.24 10.18 5.16
N GLU A 52 -5.83 11.21 4.55
CA GLU A 52 -5.77 11.46 3.10
C GLU A 52 -4.33 11.70 2.65
N ALA A 53 -3.55 12.42 3.45
CA ALA A 53 -2.14 12.63 3.22
C ALA A 53 -1.35 11.31 3.26
N GLY A 54 -1.72 10.41 4.17
CA GLY A 54 -1.15 9.06 4.25
C GLY A 54 -1.49 8.24 3.01
N TYR A 55 -2.75 8.25 2.59
CA TYR A 55 -3.22 7.61 1.36
C TYR A 55 -2.42 8.10 0.14
N ALA A 56 -2.32 9.42 -0.05
CA ALA A 56 -1.59 10.01 -1.18
C ALA A 56 -0.09 9.66 -1.16
N SER A 57 0.51 9.51 0.02
CA SER A 57 1.91 9.10 0.16
C SER A 57 2.11 7.65 -0.26
N VAL A 58 1.23 6.75 0.17
CA VAL A 58 1.27 5.33 -0.21
C VAL A 58 1.00 5.16 -1.71
N GLU A 59 0.05 5.90 -2.28
CA GLU A 59 -0.22 5.87 -3.73
C GLU A 59 1.03 6.24 -4.54
N ARG A 60 1.74 7.30 -4.14
CA ARG A 60 2.99 7.73 -4.80
C ARG A 60 4.04 6.64 -4.74
N GLU A 61 4.19 5.99 -3.60
CA GLU A 61 5.20 4.94 -3.41
C GLU A 61 4.88 3.69 -4.25
N ILE A 62 3.61 3.29 -4.34
CA ILE A 62 3.18 2.20 -5.23
C ILE A 62 3.54 2.52 -6.69
N ARG A 63 3.23 3.74 -7.15
CA ARG A 63 3.55 4.16 -8.52
C ARG A 63 5.06 4.20 -8.76
N ALA A 64 5.82 4.74 -7.82
CA ALA A 64 7.29 4.77 -7.90
C ALA A 64 7.87 3.36 -8.08
N ARG A 65 7.38 2.38 -7.31
CA ARG A 65 7.81 0.99 -7.39
C ARG A 65 7.36 0.28 -8.67
N SER A 66 6.17 0.61 -9.19
CA SER A 66 5.70 0.05 -10.46
C SER A 66 6.49 0.53 -11.68
N VAL A 67 7.09 1.72 -11.59
CA VAL A 67 7.91 2.31 -12.67
C VAL A 67 9.33 1.76 -12.64
N LEU A 68 9.80 1.22 -11.50
CA LEU A 68 11.11 0.56 -11.41
C LEU A 68 11.01 -0.84 -12.03
N PRO A 69 11.62 -1.11 -13.21
CA PRO A 69 11.66 -2.45 -13.75
C PRO A 69 12.57 -3.32 -12.85
N GLY A 70 11.96 -4.24 -12.11
CA GLY A 70 12.65 -5.42 -11.59
C GLY A 70 13.60 -5.19 -10.41
N ALA A 71 13.10 -4.69 -9.28
CA ALA A 71 13.61 -5.18 -8.01
C ALA A 71 13.10 -6.62 -7.82
N ARG A 72 13.75 -7.55 -8.54
CA ARG A 72 13.72 -8.99 -8.29
C ARG A 72 13.86 -9.24 -6.78
N HIS A 73 12.77 -9.59 -6.11
CA HIS A 73 12.85 -10.30 -4.83
C HIS A 73 13.41 -11.69 -5.16
N GLY A 74 14.75 -11.82 -5.11
CA GLY A 74 15.38 -13.04 -4.60
C GLY A 74 15.17 -13.04 -3.08
N GLU A 75 15.04 -14.17 -2.41
CA GLU A 75 15.70 -15.46 -2.62
C GLU A 75 14.78 -16.65 -2.32
#